data_AF-A0A350UXC2-F1
#
_entry.id   AF-A0A350UXC2-F1
#
_cell.length_a   1.000
_cell.length_b   1.000
_cell.length_c   1.000
_cell.angle_alpha   90.00
_cell.angle_beta   90.00
_cell.angle_gamma   90.00
#
_symmetry.space_group_name_H-M   'P 1'
#
loop_
_entity.id
_entity.type
_entity.pdbx_description
1 polymer ?
#
loop_
_entity_poly.entity_id
_entity_poly.type
_entity_poly.pdbx_seq_one_letter_code
_entity_poly.pdbx_strand_id
1 'polypeptide(L)' 'MKVGDKIKIDFAGKKKDAVVFRLFPNSVHLKVDFEKDQGKIVKRKLGQVGGKKAAPKKEKKK' A
#
# COMPACT_ATOMS: atom_id res chain seq x y z
N MET A 1 -5.43 1.38 10.46
CA MET A 1 -5.34 2.36 9.36
C MET A 1 -6.60 3.21 9.37
N LYS A 2 -6.48 4.55 9.37
CA LYS A 2 -7.62 5.48 9.26
C LYS A 2 -7.71 6.03 7.84
N VAL A 3 -8.88 6.55 7.46
CA VAL A 3 -9.06 7.29 6.20
C VAL A 3 -8.36 8.65 6.34
N GLY A 4 -7.54 9.03 5.34
CA GLY A 4 -6.69 10.22 5.34
C GLY A 4 -5.21 9.94 5.64
N ASP A 5 -4.87 8.73 6.05
CA ASP A 5 -3.49 8.35 6.39
C ASP A 5 -2.61 8.26 5.14
N LYS A 6 -1.42 8.88 5.18
CA LYS A 6 -0.42 8.79 4.11
C LYS A 6 0.50 7.61 4.37
N ILE A 7 0.43 6.61 3.50
CA ILE A 7 1.25 5.41 3.54
C ILE A 7 2.11 5.30 2.28
N LYS A 8 3.33 4.77 2.43
CA LYS A 8 4.12 4.33 1.27
C LYS A 8 3.76 2.89 0.93
N ILE A 9 3.29 2.66 -0.28
CA ILE A 9 3.02 1.33 -0.80
C ILE A 9 4.03 0.96 -1.88
N ASP A 10 4.37 -0.33 -1.96
CA ASP A 10 5.00 -0.86 -3.15
C ASP A 10 3.94 -1.13 -4.21
N PHE A 11 4.00 -0.40 -5.31
CA PHE A 11 3.09 -0.56 -6.44
C PHE A 11 3.89 -0.75 -7.71
N ALA A 12 3.78 -1.93 -8.31
CA ALA A 12 4.51 -2.33 -9.51
C ALA A 12 6.05 -2.25 -9.35
N GLY A 13 6.58 -2.65 -8.18
CA GLY A 13 8.01 -2.65 -7.88
C GLY A 13 8.61 -1.25 -7.65
N LYS A 14 7.75 -0.22 -7.57
CA LYS A 14 8.13 1.13 -7.18
C LYS A 14 7.41 1.51 -5.90
N LYS A 15 8.14 2.11 -4.97
CA LYS A 15 7.54 2.73 -3.79
C LYS A 15 6.85 4.02 -4.20
N LYS A 16 5.57 4.13 -3.85
CA LYS A 16 4.76 5.32 -4.09
C LYS A 16 4.06 5.75 -2.83
N ASP A 17 3.89 7.05 -2.70
CA ASP A 17 3.08 7.65 -1.67
C ASP A 17 1.60 7.48 -2.04
N ALA A 18 0.81 7.05 -1.05
CA ALA A 18 -0.60 6.79 -1.21
C ALA A 18 -1.36 7.26 0.03
N VAL A 19 -2.56 7.79 -0.19
CA VAL A 19 -3.46 8.24 0.88
C VAL A 19 -4.60 7.25 0.99
N VAL A 20 -4.92 6.81 2.20
CA VAL A 20 -6.12 5.99 2.43
C VAL A 20 -7.35 6.83 2.15
N PHE A 21 -7.99 6.61 1.00
CA PHE A 21 -9.19 7.36 0.61
C PHE A 21 -10.46 6.78 1.20
N ARG A 22 -10.55 5.44 1.28
CA ARG A 22 -11.69 4.76 1.89
C ARG A 22 -11.26 3.43 2.46
N LEU A 23 -11.68 3.17 3.69
CA LEU A 23 -11.44 1.90 4.35
C LEU A 23 -12.73 1.10 4.35
N PHE A 24 -12.66 -0.15 3.90
CA PHE A 24 -13.71 -1.14 4.02
C PHE A 24 -13.21 -2.29 4.90
N PRO A 25 -14.11 -3.07 5.52
CA PRO A 25 -13.71 -4.19 6.38
C PRO A 25 -12.81 -5.21 5.68
N ASN A 26 -12.99 -5.44 4.37
CA ASN A 26 -12.22 -6.43 3.59
C ASN A 26 -11.23 -5.80 2.58
N SER A 27 -11.40 -4.51 2.27
CA SER A 27 -10.61 -3.84 1.24
C SER A 27 -10.31 -2.40 1.61
N VAL A 28 -9.26 -1.85 1.03
CA VAL A 28 -8.89 -0.46 1.19
C VAL A 28 -8.72 0.17 -0.18
N HIS A 29 -9.27 1.36 -0.34
CA HIS A 29 -9.07 2.21 -1.48
C HIS A 29 -7.98 3.21 -1.14
N LEU A 30 -6.89 3.13 -1.87
CA LEU A 30 -5.71 3.97 -1.70
C LEU A 30 -5.66 4.92 -2.90
N LYS A 31 -5.70 6.21 -2.64
CA LYS A 31 -5.41 7.24 -3.64
C LYS A 31 -3.90 7.36 -3.76
N VAL A 32 -3.34 6.80 -4.81
CA VAL A 32 -1.89 6.79 -5.02
C VAL A 32 -1.52 8.06 -5.78
N ASP A 33 -0.48 8.74 -5.33
CA ASP A 33 0.05 9.89 -6.03
C ASP A 33 0.97 9.37 -7.15
N PHE A 34 0.46 9.37 -8.38
CA PHE A 34 1.28 9.15 -9.57
C PHE A 34 1.60 10.52 -10.17
N GLU A 35 2.88 10.81 -10.39
CA GLU A 35 3.31 12.06 -11.06
C GLU A 35 2.58 12.33 -12.39
N LYS A 36 2.23 11.28 -13.12
CA LYS A 36 1.51 11.37 -14.40
C LYS A 36 0.00 11.13 -14.32
N ASP A 37 -0.52 10.76 -13.14
CA ASP A 37 -1.90 10.29 -12.96
C ASP A 37 -2.36 10.57 -11.51
N GLN A 38 -2.33 11.86 -11.15
CA GLN A 38 -2.61 12.29 -9.79
C GLN A 38 -4.06 11.96 -9.42
N GLY A 39 -4.22 11.06 -8.45
CA GLY A 39 -5.51 10.71 -7.87
C GLY A 39 -6.08 9.36 -8.29
N LYS A 40 -5.30 8.53 -8.99
CA LYS A 40 -5.68 7.15 -9.26
C LYS A 40 -6.00 6.38 -7.97
N ILE A 41 -7.22 5.85 -7.90
CA ILE A 41 -7.69 5.07 -6.76
C ILE A 41 -7.41 3.60 -7.04
N VAL A 42 -6.57 3.00 -6.21
CA VAL A 42 -6.24 1.58 -6.26
C VAL A 42 -7.02 0.86 -5.17
N LYS A 43 -7.87 -0.09 -5.57
CA LYS A 43 -8.50 -1.04 -4.65
C LYS A 43 -7.53 -2.16 -4.32
N ARG A 44 -7.27 -2.36 -3.03
CA ARG A 44 -6.48 -3.49 -2.52
C ARG A 44 -7.23 -4.21 -1.41
N LYS A 45 -7.04 -5.53 -1.29
CA LYS A 45 -7.56 -6.27 -0.14
C LYS A 45 -6.76 -5.88 1.10
N LEU A 46 -7.43 -5.76 2.24
CA LEU A 46 -6.80 -5.30 3.49
C LEU A 46 -5.63 -6.21 3.90
N GLY A 47 -5.73 -7.51 3.61
CA GLY A 47 -4.65 -8.49 3.81
C GLY A 47 -3.39 -8.29 2.96
N GLN A 48 -3.45 -7.54 1.86
CA GLN A 48 -2.26 -7.18 1.05
C GLN A 48 -1.63 -5.85 1.47
N VAL A 49 -2.41 -4.92 2.03
CA VAL A 49 -1.94 -3.58 2.38
C VAL A 49 -1.34 -3.53 3.79
N GLY A 50 -1.76 -4.43 4.67
CA GLY A 50 -1.26 -4.56 6.04
C GLY A 50 -0.10 -5.54 6.22
N GLY A 51 0.66 -5.87 5.17
CA GLY A 51 1.95 -6.54 5.33
C GLY A 51 1.96 -7.71 6.31
N LYS A 52 1.16 -8.77 6.12
CA LYS A 52 1.68 -10.12 6.39
C LYS A 52 2.56 -10.56 5.23
N LYS A 53 3.62 -9.78 5.01
CA LYS A 53 4.93 -10.30 4.63
C LYS A 53 5.86 -9.77 5.70
N ALA A 54 5.94 -10.51 6.80
CA ALA A 54 7.24 -10.70 7.42
C ALA A 54 8.20 -10.98 6.26
N ALA A 55 9.18 -10.11 6.07
CA ALA A 55 10.32 -10.49 5.26
C ALA A 55 10.80 -11.83 5.83
N PRO A 56 10.91 -12.93 5.06
CA PRO A 56 11.94 -13.87 5.40
C PRO A 56 13.22 -13.05 5.28
N LYS A 57 13.80 -12.67 6.43
CA LYS A 57 15.21 -12.36 6.53
C LYS A 57 15.90 -13.43 5.69
N LYS A 58 16.43 -13.05 4.53
CA LYS A 58 17.57 -13.77 3.96
C LYS A 58 18.72 -13.49 4.92
N GLU A 59 18.72 -14.22 6.02
CA GLU A 59 19.88 -14.35 6.87
C GLU A 59 20.92 -15.06 6.01
N LYS A 60 21.87 -14.28 5.49
CA LYS A 60 23.13 -14.81 4.98
C LYS A 60 23.76 -15.59 6.13
N LYS A 61 23.69 -16.92 6.09
CA LYS A 61 24.58 -17.74 6.92
C LYS A 61 25.82 -18.08 6.11
N LYS A 62 26.93 -17.71 6.73
CA LYS A 62 28.33 -17.81 6.34
C LYS A 62 28.76 -19.26 6.16
#